data_AF-A0A850BD40-F1
#
_entry.id   AF-A0A850BD40-F1
#
_cell.length_a   1.000
_cell.length_b   1.000
_cell.length_c   1.000
_cell.angle_alpha   90.00
_cell.angle_beta   90.00
_cell.angle_gamma   90.00
#
_symmetry.space_group_name_H-M   'P 1'
#
loop_
_entity.id
_entity.type
_entity.pdbx_description
1 polymer ?
#
loop_
_entity_poly.entity_id
_entity_poly.type
_entity_poly.pdbx_seq_one_letter_code
_entity_poly.pdbx_strand_id
1 'polypeptide(L)'
;MVDPSRSAARAGGGPAEFPFTLPYGFTGPDGVVHREGAMRMSTAYDEIAPLKDPRVQSNPGYLVIILLSRVVTRLGSLDFINPKVIEGLLSGDLMYLQAMYRQINENGHTRLLVSCPHCQGQFEVETAPLGEA
;
A
#
# COMPACT_ATOMS: atom_id res chain seq x y z
N MET A 1 41.63 3.83 2.23
CA MET A 1 41.36 2.75 1.26
C MET A 1 40.05 2.11 1.72
N VAL A 2 38.92 2.53 1.14
CA VAL A 2 37.59 2.07 1.54
C VAL A 2 37.28 0.78 0.77
N ASP A 3 36.98 -0.29 1.49
CA ASP A 3 36.61 -1.59 0.94
C ASP A 3 35.25 -1.48 0.20
N PRO A 4 35.17 -1.85 -1.10
CA PRO A 4 33.99 -1.64 -1.93
C PRO A 4 32.99 -2.82 -1.89
N SER A 5 33.03 -3.71 -0.90
CA SER A 5 32.08 -4.83 -0.80
C SER A 5 30.69 -4.44 -0.29
N ARG A 6 30.07 -3.45 -0.95
CA ARG A 6 28.62 -3.22 -0.89
C ARG A 6 27.96 -4.28 -1.78
N SER A 7 27.55 -5.39 -1.17
CA SER A 7 26.78 -6.43 -1.85
C SER A 7 25.44 -5.86 -2.32
N ALA A 8 25.37 -5.53 -3.62
CA ALA A 8 24.14 -5.18 -4.30
C ALA A 8 23.24 -6.42 -4.33
N ALA A 9 22.25 -6.46 -3.44
CA ALA A 9 21.15 -7.39 -3.52
C ALA A 9 20.48 -7.23 -4.90
N ARG A 10 20.33 -8.35 -5.62
CA ARG A 10 19.87 -8.40 -7.00
C ARG A 10 18.49 -7.76 -7.14
N ALA A 11 18.40 -6.72 -7.98
CA ALA A 11 17.14 -6.16 -8.44
C ALA A 11 16.44 -7.15 -9.38
N GLY A 12 15.50 -7.93 -8.85
CA GLY A 12 14.47 -8.59 -9.65
C GLY A 12 13.53 -7.52 -10.21
N GLY A 13 13.35 -7.49 -11.54
CA GLY A 13 12.68 -6.41 -12.29
C GLY A 13 11.16 -6.32 -12.16
N GLY A 14 10.63 -6.42 -10.93
CA GLY A 14 9.24 -6.09 -10.60
C GLY A 14 9.13 -4.71 -9.95
N PRO A 15 7.94 -4.07 -9.96
CA PRO A 15 7.69 -2.87 -9.17
C PRO A 15 7.98 -3.12 -7.69
N ALA A 16 8.54 -2.13 -6.98
CA ALA A 16 8.81 -2.27 -5.56
C ALA A 16 7.51 -2.56 -4.78
N GLU A 17 7.55 -3.55 -3.90
CA GLU A 17 6.45 -3.89 -3.00
C GLU A 17 6.74 -3.38 -1.59
N PHE A 18 5.69 -2.90 -0.95
CA PHE A 18 5.70 -2.34 0.40
C PHE A 18 4.74 -3.15 1.26
N PRO A 19 5.23 -3.81 2.33
CA PRO A 19 4.37 -4.57 3.23
C PRO A 19 3.47 -3.64 4.05
N PHE A 20 2.30 -4.14 4.44
CA PHE A 20 1.41 -3.46 5.37
C PHE A 20 0.65 -4.42 6.27
N THR A 21 0.01 -3.87 7.30
CA THR A 21 -0.92 -4.60 8.15
C THR A 21 -2.17 -3.76 8.35
N LEU A 22 -3.32 -4.28 7.94
CA LEU A 22 -4.60 -3.61 8.14
C LEU A 22 -4.89 -3.43 9.64
N PRO A 23 -5.30 -2.22 10.08
CA PRO A 23 -5.74 -1.98 11.44
C PRO A 23 -6.75 -3.00 11.97
N TYR A 24 -7.79 -3.34 11.19
CA TYR A 24 -8.85 -4.24 11.62
C TYR A 24 -8.83 -5.58 10.86
N GLY A 25 -8.66 -5.54 9.53
CA GLY A 25 -8.60 -6.72 8.68
C GLY A 25 -9.85 -6.94 7.83
N PHE A 26 -9.65 -7.65 6.72
CA PHE A 26 -10.73 -8.13 5.86
C PHE A 26 -11.17 -9.51 6.32
N THR A 27 -12.46 -9.71 6.59
CA THR A 27 -13.00 -11.04 6.90
C THR A 27 -13.51 -11.69 5.62
N GLY A 28 -12.86 -12.79 5.21
CA GLY A 28 -13.25 -13.57 4.04
C GLY A 28 -14.57 -14.32 4.24
N PRO A 29 -15.15 -14.87 3.15
CA PRO A 29 -16.39 -15.67 3.22
C PRO A 29 -16.27 -16.94 4.09
N ASP A 30 -15.05 -17.43 4.28
CA ASP A 30 -14.69 -18.56 5.14
C ASP A 30 -14.54 -18.17 6.62
N GLY A 31 -14.71 -16.88 6.95
CA GLY A 31 -14.54 -16.34 8.29
C GLY A 31 -13.09 -16.04 8.67
N VAL A 32 -12.12 -16.24 7.77
CA VAL A 32 -10.72 -15.94 8.03
C VAL A 32 -10.48 -14.44 7.98
N VAL A 33 -9.76 -13.91 8.97
CA VAL A 33 -9.39 -12.48 9.02
C VAL A 33 -8.01 -12.29 8.40
N HIS A 34 -7.96 -11.54 7.31
CA HIS A 34 -6.74 -11.19 6.58
C HIS A 34 -6.30 -9.78 6.92
N ARG A 35 -5.09 -9.62 7.47
CA ARG A 35 -4.54 -8.31 7.86
C ARG A 35 -3.23 -7.99 7.15
N GLU A 36 -2.35 -8.95 7.03
CA GLU A 36 -1.04 -8.76 6.42
C GLU A 36 -1.15 -8.72 4.90
N GLY A 37 -0.49 -7.75 4.27
CA GLY A 37 -0.54 -7.60 2.82
C GLY A 37 0.68 -6.89 2.26
N ALA A 38 0.66 -6.69 0.95
CA ALA A 38 1.65 -5.91 0.24
C ALA A 38 0.99 -5.05 -0.83
N MET A 39 1.53 -3.85 -1.02
CA MET A 39 1.14 -2.91 -2.06
C MET A 39 2.35 -2.57 -2.93
N ARG A 40 2.19 -2.58 -4.25
CA ARG A 40 3.21 -2.11 -5.17
C ARG A 40 3.01 -0.65 -5.55
N MET A 41 4.05 0.01 -6.06
CA MET A 41 3.88 1.30 -6.75
C MET A 41 2.87 1.19 -7.89
N SER A 42 2.06 2.23 -8.07
CA SER A 42 1.15 2.36 -9.20
C SER A 42 1.95 2.62 -10.48
N THR A 43 1.49 2.06 -11.58
CA THR A 43 1.97 2.45 -12.91
C THR A 43 1.08 3.54 -13.46
N ALA A 44 1.56 4.32 -14.43
CA ALA A 44 0.69 5.27 -15.16
C ALA A 44 -0.55 4.58 -15.78
N TYR A 45 -0.43 3.31 -16.15
CA TYR A 45 -1.57 2.53 -16.63
C TYR A 45 -2.61 2.27 -15.54
N ASP A 46 -2.18 2.02 -14.30
CA ASP A 46 -3.10 1.88 -13.16
C ASP A 46 -3.89 3.15 -12.89
N GLU A 47 -3.29 4.34 -13.11
CA GLU A 47 -3.96 5.63 -12.92
C GLU A 47 -5.00 5.93 -14.01
N ILE A 48 -4.68 5.62 -15.27
CA ILE A 48 -5.48 6.06 -16.42
C ILE A 48 -6.54 5.04 -16.80
N ALA A 49 -6.22 3.73 -16.75
CA ALA A 49 -7.14 2.69 -17.21
C ALA A 49 -8.50 2.70 -16.47
N PRO A 50 -8.57 2.91 -15.14
CA PRO A 50 -9.83 2.92 -14.39
C PRO A 50 -10.79 4.05 -14.76
N LEU A 51 -10.31 5.16 -15.35
CA LEU A 51 -11.16 6.29 -15.74
C LEU A 51 -12.21 5.92 -16.82
N LYS A 52 -11.99 4.81 -17.52
CA LYS A 52 -12.92 4.26 -18.50
C LYS A 52 -13.94 3.28 -17.90
N ASP A 53 -13.81 2.89 -16.62
CA ASP A 53 -14.75 1.98 -15.98
C ASP A 53 -16.12 2.68 -15.80
N PRO A 54 -17.24 2.10 -16.25
CA PRO A 54 -18.55 2.71 -16.12
C PRO A 54 -18.94 3.06 -14.67
N ARG A 55 -18.45 2.30 -13.69
CA ARG A 55 -18.70 2.58 -12.27
C ARG A 55 -17.99 3.85 -11.82
N VAL A 56 -16.78 4.12 -12.33
CA VAL A 56 -16.03 5.36 -12.07
C VAL A 56 -16.67 6.55 -12.78
N GLN A 57 -17.14 6.36 -14.02
CA GLN A 57 -17.86 7.42 -14.75
C GLN A 57 -19.17 7.81 -14.05
N SER A 58 -19.89 6.83 -13.51
CA SER A 58 -21.12 7.06 -12.74
C SER A 58 -20.85 7.60 -11.34
N ASN A 59 -19.74 7.21 -10.71
CA ASN A 59 -19.35 7.60 -9.37
C ASN A 59 -17.82 7.76 -9.30
N PRO A 60 -17.29 9.00 -9.42
CA PRO A 60 -15.85 9.24 -9.38
C PRO A 60 -15.18 8.71 -8.11
N GLY A 61 -15.91 8.62 -6.99
CA GLY A 61 -15.41 8.04 -5.74
C GLY A 61 -15.05 6.56 -5.85
N TYR A 62 -15.58 5.83 -6.83
CA TYR A 62 -15.26 4.41 -7.05
C TYR A 62 -13.87 4.19 -7.64
N LEU A 63 -13.22 5.25 -8.14
CA LEU A 63 -11.85 5.19 -8.66
C LEU A 63 -10.87 4.58 -7.64
N VAL A 64 -11.01 4.98 -6.37
CA VAL A 64 -10.12 4.52 -5.30
C VAL A 64 -10.20 3.01 -5.07
N ILE A 65 -11.40 2.43 -5.22
CA ILE A 65 -11.63 1.00 -5.08
C ILE A 65 -10.89 0.24 -6.18
N ILE A 66 -11.01 0.71 -7.43
CA ILE A 66 -10.34 0.09 -8.55
C ILE A 66 -8.83 0.23 -8.42
N LEU A 67 -8.32 1.43 -8.11
CA LEU A 67 -6.89 1.66 -7.93
C LEU A 67 -6.29 0.72 -6.88
N LEU A 68 -6.87 0.69 -5.68
CA LEU A 68 -6.40 -0.17 -4.60
C LEU A 68 -6.47 -1.65 -4.98
N SER A 69 -7.52 -2.09 -5.67
CA SER A 69 -7.62 -3.49 -6.12
C SER A 69 -6.53 -3.92 -7.10
N ARG A 70 -5.91 -2.96 -7.81
CA ARG A 70 -4.84 -3.22 -8.80
C ARG A 70 -3.45 -3.19 -8.20
N VAL A 71 -3.25 -2.40 -7.14
CA VAL A 71 -1.93 -2.16 -6.55
C VAL A 71 -1.69 -2.93 -5.27
N VAL A 72 -2.73 -3.40 -4.57
CA VAL A 72 -2.55 -4.38 -3.51
C VAL A 72 -2.27 -5.74 -4.17
N THR A 73 -1.09 -6.30 -3.94
CA THR A 73 -0.62 -7.54 -4.58
C THR A 73 -0.86 -8.77 -3.72
N ARG A 74 -1.03 -8.60 -2.41
CA ARG A 74 -1.30 -9.68 -1.45
C ARG A 74 -2.10 -9.16 -0.27
N LEU A 75 -3.01 -9.99 0.23
CA LEU A 75 -3.75 -9.77 1.47
C LEU A 75 -4.10 -11.13 2.09
N GLY A 76 -3.35 -11.51 3.13
CA GLY A 76 -3.42 -12.83 3.74
C GLY A 76 -3.23 -13.95 2.72
N SER A 77 -4.15 -14.90 2.74
CA SER A 77 -4.17 -16.08 1.87
C SER A 77 -5.17 -15.96 0.71
N LEU A 78 -5.64 -14.75 0.39
CA LEU A 78 -6.56 -14.54 -0.72
C LEU A 78 -5.86 -14.80 -2.06
N ASP A 79 -6.49 -15.60 -2.92
CA ASP A 79 -5.97 -15.91 -4.26
C ASP A 79 -5.97 -14.68 -5.17
N PHE A 80 -7.00 -13.83 -5.07
CA PHE A 80 -7.18 -12.66 -5.91
C PHE A 80 -7.72 -11.48 -5.13
N ILE A 81 -7.14 -10.31 -5.39
CA ILE A 81 -7.63 -9.03 -4.88
C ILE A 81 -8.40 -8.36 -5.99
N ASN A 82 -9.71 -8.28 -5.82
CA ASN A 82 -10.62 -7.66 -6.78
C ASN A 82 -11.37 -6.50 -6.09
N PRO A 83 -12.12 -5.67 -6.85
CA PRO A 83 -12.86 -4.56 -6.26
C PRO A 83 -13.75 -4.94 -5.07
N LYS A 84 -14.36 -6.15 -5.08
CA LYS A 84 -15.23 -6.60 -3.97
C LYS A 84 -14.48 -6.80 -2.66
N VAL A 85 -13.21 -7.22 -2.72
CA VAL A 85 -12.36 -7.33 -1.52
C VAL A 85 -12.17 -5.94 -0.89
N ILE A 86 -11.85 -4.94 -1.73
CA ILE A 86 -11.64 -3.56 -1.28
C ILE A 86 -12.95 -2.92 -0.79
N GLU A 87 -14.08 -3.19 -1.45
CA GLU A 87 -15.42 -2.77 -1.00
C GLU A 87 -15.80 -3.35 0.37
N GLY A 88 -15.36 -4.57 0.66
CA GLY A 88 -15.67 -5.25 1.92
C GLY A 88 -14.76 -4.85 3.08
N LEU A 89 -13.80 -3.95 2.88
CA LEU A 89 -12.98 -3.42 3.95
C LEU A 89 -13.81 -2.54 4.88
N LEU A 90 -13.49 -2.57 6.18
CA LEU A 90 -13.97 -1.54 7.09
C LEU A 90 -13.43 -0.18 6.63
N SER A 91 -14.22 0.89 6.83
CA SER A 91 -13.84 2.24 6.36
C SER A 91 -12.48 2.70 6.88
N GLY A 92 -12.10 2.29 8.10
CA GLY A 92 -10.78 2.56 8.67
C GLY A 92 -9.63 1.90 7.90
N ASP A 93 -9.81 0.65 7.45
CA ASP A 93 -8.83 -0.07 6.64
C ASP A 93 -8.73 0.51 5.22
N LEU A 94 -9.88 0.91 4.64
CA LEU A 94 -9.90 1.60 3.35
C LEU A 94 -9.14 2.94 3.44
N MET A 95 -9.35 3.72 4.51
CA MET A 95 -8.60 4.96 4.74
C MET A 95 -7.11 4.71 4.93
N TYR A 96 -6.74 3.66 5.66
CA TYR A 96 -5.35 3.27 5.86
C TYR A 96 -4.66 2.94 4.52
N LEU A 97 -5.27 2.12 3.67
CA LEU A 97 -4.72 1.79 2.36
C LEU A 97 -4.63 3.00 1.43
N GLN A 98 -5.61 3.91 1.47
CA GLN A 98 -5.55 5.18 0.73
C GLN A 98 -4.37 6.06 1.16
N ALA A 99 -4.12 6.15 2.46
CA ALA A 99 -2.99 6.91 2.99
C ALA A 99 -1.66 6.31 2.55
N MET A 100 -1.53 4.99 2.66
CA MET A 100 -0.35 4.26 2.19
C MET A 100 -0.12 4.45 0.69
N TYR A 101 -1.18 4.35 -0.12
CA TYR A 101 -1.12 4.55 -1.57
C TYR A 101 -0.53 5.91 -1.93
N ARG A 102 -1.03 6.98 -1.32
CA ARG A 102 -0.49 8.33 -1.53
C ARG A 102 0.96 8.40 -1.12
N GLN A 103 1.29 7.89 0.07
CA GLN A 103 2.64 7.93 0.61
C GLN A 103 3.66 7.26 -0.32
N ILE A 104 3.38 6.05 -0.84
CA ILE A 104 4.32 5.33 -1.70
C ILE A 104 4.45 5.94 -3.09
N ASN A 105 3.37 6.50 -3.65
CA ASN A 105 3.38 7.02 -5.02
C ASN A 105 3.78 8.49 -5.12
N GLU A 106 3.67 9.26 -4.03
CA GLU A 106 4.16 10.65 -3.96
C GLU A 106 5.64 10.71 -3.54
N ASN A 107 6.08 9.86 -2.60
CA ASN A 107 7.42 9.95 -2.00
C ASN A 107 8.37 8.81 -2.40
N GLY A 108 7.88 7.77 -3.09
CA GLY A 108 8.69 6.62 -3.51
C GLY A 108 9.17 5.70 -2.37
N HIS A 109 8.77 5.97 -1.12
CA HIS A 109 9.12 5.20 0.06
C HIS A 109 8.08 5.35 1.19
N THR A 110 8.02 4.40 2.12
CA THR A 110 7.16 4.47 3.31
C THR A 110 7.79 5.28 4.45
N ARG A 111 8.80 6.11 4.18
CA ARG A 111 9.39 6.98 5.21
C ARG A 111 8.50 8.20 5.47
N LEU A 112 8.36 8.54 6.75
CA LEU A 112 7.72 9.77 7.20
C LEU A 112 8.79 10.84 7.43
N LEU A 113 8.60 12.01 6.85
CA LEU A 113 9.29 13.22 7.28
C LEU A 113 8.65 13.69 8.59
N VAL A 114 9.40 13.60 9.68
CA VAL A 114 8.96 14.06 11.00
C VAL A 114 9.82 15.23 11.45
N SER A 115 9.19 16.17 12.14
CA SER A 115 9.85 17.32 12.76
C SER A 115 9.95 17.12 14.26
N CYS A 116 11.15 17.24 14.82
CA CYS A 116 11.36 17.18 16.26
C CYS A 116 10.77 18.43 16.94
N PRO A 117 9.80 18.32 17.86
CA PRO A 117 9.22 19.49 18.52
C PRO A 117 10.21 20.21 19.46
N HIS A 118 11.32 19.57 19.84
CA HIS A 118 12.29 20.13 20.77
C HIS A 118 13.40 20.95 20.09
N CYS A 119 13.83 20.56 18.88
CA CYS A 119 14.94 21.23 18.18
C CYS A 119 14.60 21.67 16.76
N GLN A 120 13.39 21.37 16.27
CA GLN A 120 12.92 21.65 14.91
C GLN A 120 13.76 20.98 13.79
N GLY A 121 14.63 20.03 14.15
CA GLY A 121 15.33 19.19 13.19
C GLY A 121 14.36 18.25 12.48
N GLN A 122 14.52 18.13 11.15
CA GLN A 122 13.74 17.22 10.31
C GLN A 122 14.53 15.93 10.07
N PHE A 123 13.85 14.78 10.14
CA PHE A 123 14.46 13.50 9.85
C PHE A 123 13.44 12.54 9.21
N GLU A 124 13.94 11.62 8.38
CA GLU A 124 13.14 10.55 7.78
C GLU A 124 13.11 9.34 8.72
N VAL A 125 11.91 8.87 9.05
CA VAL A 125 11.71 7.65 9.84
C VAL A 125 11.10 6.58 8.95
N GLU A 126 11.77 5.43 8.86
CA GLU A 126 11.21 4.23 8.28
C GLU A 126 10.25 3.60 9.29
N THR A 127 8.95 3.59 9.00
CA THR A 127 7.97 3.00 9.91
C THR A 127 8.02 1.49 9.79
N ALA A 128 8.70 0.82 10.73
CA ALA A 128 8.49 -0.60 10.92
C ALA A 128 7.06 -0.83 11.45
N PRO A 129 6.37 -1.90 11.04
CA PRO A 129 5.10 -2.27 11.64
C PRO A 129 5.30 -2.53 13.14
N LEU A 130 4.45 -1.92 13.97
CA LEU A 130 4.38 -2.19 15.41
C LEU A 130 3.85 -3.62 15.61
N GLY A 131 4.75 -4.57 15.89
CA GLY A 131 4.37 -5.98 16.07
C GLY A 131 5.53 -6.94 16.25
N GLU A 132 6.45 -6.65 17.17
CA GLU A 132 7.27 -7.69 17.82
C GLU A 132 7.26 -7.45 19.33
N ALA A 133 6.41 -8.20 20.03
CA ALA A 133 6.51 -8.49 21.47
C ALA A 133 5.83 -9.84 21.74
#